data_AF-A0A7X6WRG1-F1
#
_entry.id   AF-A0A7X6WRG1-F1
#
_cell.length_a   1.000
_cell.length_b   1.000
_cell.length_c   1.000
_cell.angle_alpha   90.00
_cell.angle_beta   90.00
_cell.angle_gamma   90.00
#
_symmetry.space_group_name_H-M   'P 1'
#
loop_
_entity.id
_entity.type
_entity.pdbx_description
1 polymer ?
#
loop_
_entity_poly.entity_id
_entity_poly.type
_entity_poly.pdbx_seq_one_letter_code
_entity_poly.pdbx_strand_id
1 'polypeptide(L)' 'MAKDNRKKYILAFKSLGDLRSALDAAERRGIIVKDLSKQSEFLLLIPADRVGTFQSLGSINFGIEVRA' A
#
# COMPACT_ATOMS: atom_id res chain seq x y z
N MET A 1 -9.54 -23.36 -13.50
CA MET A 1 -8.20 -22.77 -13.72
C MET A 1 -8.16 -21.38 -13.08
N ALA A 2 -7.66 -21.26 -11.84
CA ALA A 2 -7.48 -19.96 -11.19
C ALA A 2 -6.15 -19.35 -11.64
N LYS A 3 -6.15 -18.76 -12.84
CA LYS A 3 -5.04 -17.91 -13.30
C LYS A 3 -5.26 -16.50 -12.76
N ASP A 4 -4.15 -15.84 -12.42
CA ASP A 4 -4.03 -14.45 -11.92
C ASP A 4 -4.14 -14.18 -10.41
N ASN A 5 -3.42 -14.96 -9.59
CA ASN A 5 -3.33 -14.70 -8.14
C ASN A 5 -2.04 -13.97 -7.67
N ARG A 6 -1.39 -13.15 -8.50
CA ARG A 6 -0.15 -12.45 -8.09
C ARG A 6 0.08 -11.05 -8.66
N LYS A 7 -0.97 -10.31 -9.03
CA LYS A 7 -0.75 -8.87 -9.28
C LYS A 7 -0.51 -8.21 -7.92
N LYS A 8 0.63 -7.53 -7.78
CA LYS A 8 0.99 -6.75 -6.61
C LYS A 8 1.13 -5.30 -7.06
N TYR A 9 0.75 -4.37 -6.22
CA TYR A 9 0.84 -2.93 -6.50
C TYR A 9 1.81 -2.29 -5.54
N ILE A 10 2.51 -1.26 -6.01
CA ILE A 10 3.38 -0.44 -5.17
C ILE A 10 2.66 0.87 -4.92
N LEU A 11 2.44 1.16 -3.64
CA LEU A 11 1.98 2.46 -3.17
C LEU A 11 3.19 3.31 -2.84
N ALA A 12 3.27 4.50 -3.43
CA ALA A 12 4.25 5.50 -3.05
C ALA A 12 3.61 6.54 -2.13
N PHE A 13 4.29 6.87 -1.03
CA PHE A 13 3.85 7.83 -0.02
C PHE A 13 4.75 9.06 -0.02
N LYS A 14 4.19 10.21 0.33
CA LYS A 14 4.91 11.49 0.38
C LYS A 14 5.73 11.67 1.65
N SER A 15 5.39 10.96 2.72
CA SER A 15 6.09 11.04 4.00
C SER A 15 6.17 9.70 4.72
N LEU A 16 7.12 9.61 5.66
CA LEU A 16 7.25 8.48 6.57
C LEU A 16 5.99 8.29 7.45
N GLY A 17 5.30 9.38 7.81
CA GLY A 17 4.06 9.32 8.60
C GLY A 17 2.93 8.62 7.85
N ASP A 18 2.81 8.88 6.56
CA ASP A 18 1.81 8.26 5.69
C ASP A 18 2.07 6.76 5.52
N LEU A 19 3.34 6.38 5.32
CA LEU A 19 3.75 4.98 5.25
C LEU A 19 3.44 4.23 6.55
N ARG A 20 3.79 4.83 7.71
CA ARG A 20 3.50 4.24 9.03
C ARG A 20 2.00 4.05 9.25
N SER A 21 1.20 5.04 8.86
CA SER A 21 -0.26 4.95 8.94
C SER A 21 -0.80 3.83 8.06
N ALA A 22 -0.25 3.65 6.86
CA ALA A 22 -0.62 2.57 5.96
C ALA A 22 -0.21 1.18 6.50
N LEU A 23 0.96 1.07 7.15
CA LEU A 23 1.41 -0.16 7.80
C LEU A 23 0.51 -0.56 8.98
N ASP A 24 0.19 0.37 9.87
CA ASP A 24 -0.74 0.13 11.00
C ASP A 24 -2.15 -0.23 10.48
N ALA A 25 -2.61 0.47 9.45
CA ALA A 25 -3.88 0.16 8.79
C ALA A 25 -3.91 -1.24 8.13
N ALA A 26 -2.76 -1.72 7.63
CA ALA A 26 -2.61 -3.06 7.08
C ALA A 26 -2.64 -4.12 8.19
N GLU A 27 -1.89 -3.89 9.27
CA GLU A 27 -1.80 -4.78 10.43
C GLU A 27 -3.17 -4.97 11.10
N ARG A 28 -3.88 -3.88 11.41
CA ARG A 28 -5.22 -3.92 12.02
C ARG A 28 -6.26 -4.67 11.17
N ARG A 29 -6.04 -4.74 9.85
CA ARG A 29 -6.93 -5.41 8.90
C ARG A 29 -6.44 -6.81 8.49
N GLY A 30 -5.31 -7.27 9.04
CA GLY A 30 -4.70 -8.54 8.68
C GLY A 30 -4.25 -8.62 7.21
N ILE A 31 -3.91 -7.47 6.60
CA ILE A 31 -3.45 -7.41 5.21
C ILE A 31 -1.94 -7.59 5.17
N ILE A 32 -1.49 -8.63 4.45
CA ILE A 32 -0.07 -8.88 4.25
C ILE A 32 0.48 -7.85 3.27
N VAL A 33 1.36 -6.99 3.75
CA VAL A 33 2.07 -5.97 2.98
C VAL A 33 3.58 -6.13 3.15
N LYS A 34 4.36 -5.60 2.20
CA LYS A 34 5.82 -5.58 2.30
C LYS A 34 6.32 -4.14 2.16
N ASP A 35 7.05 -3.67 3.17
CA ASP A 35 7.75 -2.39 3.12
C ASP A 35 8.94 -2.51 2.15
N LEU A 36 8.97 -1.61 1.15
CA LEU A 36 10.03 -1.49 0.15
C LEU A 36 10.77 -0.15 0.25
N SER A 37 10.57 0.58 1.35
CA SER A 37 11.06 1.93 1.51
C SER A 37 12.59 1.99 1.56
N LYS A 38 13.14 3.06 0.99
CA LYS A 38 14.56 3.43 0.99
C LYS A 38 14.71 4.83 1.58
N GLN A 39 15.95 5.26 1.84
CA GLN A 39 16.23 6.53 2.53
C GLN A 39 15.44 7.76 2.02
N SER A 40 15.12 7.81 0.72
CA SER A 40 14.37 8.93 0.10
C SER A 40 13.03 8.53 -0.52
N GLU A 41 12.60 7.28 -0.34
CA GLU A 41 11.38 6.74 -0.99
C GLU A 41 10.56 5.93 0.01
N PHE A 42 9.27 6.27 0.15
CA PHE A 42 8.35 5.57 1.04
C PHE A 42 7.43 4.68 0.20
N LEU A 43 7.68 3.37 0.18
CA LEU A 43 7.06 2.44 -0.74
C LEU A 43 6.46 1.24 0.00
N LEU A 44 5.23 0.88 -0.34
CA LEU A 44 4.55 -0.30 0.22
C LEU A 44 4.02 -1.19 -0.89
N LEU A 45 4.45 -2.45 -0.89
CA LEU A 45 3.95 -3.47 -1.79
C LEU A 45 2.71 -4.13 -1.18
N ILE A 46 1.59 -4.06 -1.90
CA ILE A 46 0.29 -4.59 -1.47
C ILE A 46 -0.27 -5.58 -2.50
N PRO A 47 -1.16 -6.50 -2.10
CA PRO A 47 -1.83 -7.39 -3.04
C PRO A 47 -2.95 -6.66 -3.80
N ALA A 48 -3.17 -7.03 -5.07
CA ALA A 48 -4.10 -6.35 -5.98
C ALA A 48 -5.55 -6.26 -5.47
N ASP A 49 -6.04 -7.32 -4.84
CA ASP A 49 -7.38 -7.40 -4.27
C ASP A 49 -7.61 -6.41 -3.11
N ARG A 50 -6.53 -5.83 -2.56
CA ARG A 50 -6.58 -4.88 -1.44
C ARG A 50 -6.29 -3.45 -1.84
N VAL A 51 -5.99 -3.17 -3.11
CA VAL A 51 -5.75 -1.81 -3.61
C VAL A 51 -6.92 -0.88 -3.29
N GLY A 52 -8.16 -1.32 -3.48
CA GLY A 52 -9.35 -0.53 -3.14
C GLY A 52 -9.44 -0.15 -1.66
N THR A 53 -8.96 -1.01 -0.75
CA THR A 53 -8.88 -0.71 0.68
C THR A 53 -7.90 0.41 0.97
N PHE A 54 -6.74 0.42 0.31
CA PHE A 54 -5.74 1.48 0.45
C PHE A 54 -6.10 2.76 -0.32
N GLN A 55 -6.81 2.66 -1.44
CA GLN A 55 -7.36 3.82 -2.14
C GLN A 55 -8.43 4.51 -1.30
N SER A 56 -9.35 3.75 -0.70
CA SER A 56 -10.36 4.31 0.21
C SER A 56 -9.73 4.96 1.46
N LEU A 57 -8.58 4.46 1.91
CA LEU A 57 -7.78 5.08 2.98
C LEU A 57 -7.03 6.33 2.49
N GLY A 58 -6.52 6.30 1.26
CA GLY A 58 -5.72 7.36 0.64
C GLY A 58 -6.54 8.56 0.18
N SER A 59 -7.75 8.37 -0.35
CA SER A 59 -8.59 9.44 -0.89
C SER A 59 -9.07 10.46 0.15
N ILE A 60 -8.90 10.20 1.45
CA ILE A 60 -9.36 11.09 2.52
C ILE A 60 -8.19 11.77 3.24
N ASN A 61 -6.95 11.25 3.22
CA ASN A 61 -5.86 11.82 4.05
C ASN A 61 -4.41 11.62 3.54
N PHE A 62 -4.13 10.82 2.51
CA PHE A 62 -2.75 10.45 2.19
C PHE A 62 -2.47 10.65 0.69
N GLY A 63 -1.41 11.39 0.38
CA GLY A 63 -0.98 11.65 -1.00
C GLY A 63 -0.37 10.43 -1.68
N ILE A 64 -1.16 9.39 -1.90
CA ILE A 64 -0.73 8.12 -2.48
C ILE A 64 -0.68 8.23 -4.01
N GLU A 65 0.50 8.02 -4.61
CA GLU A 65 0.59 7.66 -6.03
C GLU A 65 0.56 6.12 -6.14
N VAL A 66 -0.50 5.59 -6.74
CA VAL A 66 -0.58 4.17 -7.08
C VAL A 66 0.17 3.97 -8.39
N ARG A 67 1.35 3.36 -8.34
CA ARG A 67 2.09 2.95 -9.54
C ARG A 67 1.76 1.48 -9.83
N ALA A 68 1.08 1.24 -10.95
CA ALA A 68 0.71 -0.09 -11.45
C ALA A 68 1.89 -0.77 -12.15
#